data_AF-A0A497HQ06-F1
#
_entry.id   AF-A0A497HQ06-F1
#
_cell.length_a   1.000
_cell.length_b   1.000
_cell.length_c   1.000
_cell.angle_alpha   90.00
_cell.angle_beta   90.00
_cell.angle_gamma   90.00
#
_symmetry.space_group_name_H-M   'P 1'
#
loop_
_entity.id
_entity.type
_entity.pdbx_description
1 polymer ?
#
loop_
_entity_poly.entity_id
_entity_poly.type
_entity_poly.pdbx_seq_one_letter_code
_entity_poly.pdbx_strand_id
1 'polypeptide(L)' 'MMDRRFIEESFPVKEVSKESAKEKNIRHGHISTLHIWWARRPLASSRATSYAALIPA' A
#
# COMPACT_ATOMS: atom_id res chain seq x y z
N MET A 1 -22.67 12.76 17.17
CA MET A 1 -21.34 13.07 16.61
C MET A 1 -21.05 11.98 15.60
N MET A 2 -20.80 12.30 14.33
CA MET A 2 -20.51 11.27 13.32
C MET A 2 -19.18 10.61 13.69
N ASP A 3 -19.20 9.31 13.98
CA ASP A 3 -18.02 8.47 14.17
C ASP A 3 -17.35 8.26 12.80
N ARG A 4 -16.47 9.19 12.43
CA ARG A 4 -15.73 9.16 11.16
C ARG A 4 -14.49 8.28 11.28
N ARG A 5 -14.11 7.67 10.17
CA ARG A 5 -12.87 6.90 10.04
C ARG A 5 -11.76 7.79 9.52
N PHE A 6 -10.52 7.51 9.91
CA PHE A 6 -9.34 8.27 9.47
C PHE A 6 -9.29 8.44 7.96
N ILE A 7 -9.58 7.38 7.19
CA ILE A 7 -9.58 7.42 5.72
C ILE A 7 -10.55 8.45 5.11
N GLU A 8 -11.60 8.84 5.83
CA GLU A 8 -12.60 9.82 5.36
C GLU A 8 -12.13 11.27 5.55
N GLU A 9 -11.21 11.52 6.49
CA GLU A 9 -10.64 12.86 6.73
C GLU A 9 -9.26 13.04 6.10
N SER A 10 -8.41 12.02 6.21
CA SER A 10 -7.03 12.08 5.75
C SER A 10 -6.47 10.70 5.42
N PHE A 11 -5.73 10.62 4.31
CA PHE A 11 -4.95 9.44 3.99
C PHE A 11 -3.67 9.85 3.27
N PRO A 12 -2.47 9.44 3.77
CA PRO A 12 -1.19 9.85 3.19
C PRO A 12 -0.88 9.06 1.91
N VAL A 13 -1.60 9.38 0.82
CA VAL A 13 -1.50 8.67 -0.46
C VAL A 13 -0.07 8.68 -0.99
N LYS A 14 0.65 9.81 -0.86
CA LYS A 14 2.00 9.98 -1.41
C LYS A 14 3.01 9.06 -0.74
N GLU A 15 3.00 9.02 0.59
CA GLU A 15 3.90 8.22 1.42
C GLU A 15 3.60 6.74 1.23
N VAL A 16 2.33 6.34 1.27
CA VAL A 16 1.89 4.95 1.04
C VAL A 16 2.27 4.49 -0.37
N SER A 17 2.14 5.36 -1.37
CA SER A 17 2.55 5.05 -2.75
C SER A 17 4.07 4.88 -2.88
N LYS A 18 4.86 5.71 -2.19
CA LYS A 18 6.32 5.60 -2.17
C LYS A 18 6.78 4.26 -1.58
N GLU A 19 6.20 3.84 -0.46
CA GLU A 19 6.52 2.52 0.13
C GLU A 19 6.02 1.36 -0.74
N SER A 20 4.81 1.48 -1.30
CA SER A 20 4.26 0.49 -2.24
C SER A 20 5.13 0.29 -3.49
N ALA A 21 5.78 1.36 -3.98
CA ALA A 21 6.69 1.28 -5.12
C ALA A 21 7.98 0.51 -4.80
N LYS A 22 8.49 0.59 -3.55
CA LYS A 22 9.70 -0.14 -3.15
C LYS A 22 9.50 -1.65 -3.18
N GLU A 23 8.29 -2.14 -2.89
CA GLU A 23 7.97 -3.57 -2.93
C GLU A 23 8.18 -4.20 -4.33
N LYS A 24 8.13 -3.37 -5.38
CA LYS A 24 8.33 -3.81 -6.76
C LYS A 24 9.80 -4.15 -7.06
N ASN A 25 10.75 -3.56 -6.34
CA ASN A 25 12.19 -3.56 -6.68
C ASN A 25 13.09 -4.26 -5.64
N ILE A 26 12.55 -5.17 -4.81
CA ILE A 26 13.30 -5.80 -3.71
C ILE A 26 14.39 -6.76 -4.19
N ARG A 27 14.17 -7.46 -5.32
CA ARG A 27 15.08 -8.49 -5.82
C ARG A 27 15.63 -8.03 -7.16
N HIS A 28 16.91 -7.70 -7.20
CA HIS A 28 17.63 -7.39 -8.44
C HIS A 28 18.52 -8.59 -8.78
N GLY A 29 18.51 -9.03 -10.04
CA GLY A 29 19.40 -10.10 -10.52
C GLY A 29 19.03 -11.54 -10.12
N HIS A 30 17.84 -11.79 -9.56
CA HIS A 30 17.39 -13.14 -9.23
C HIS A 30 16.56 -13.73 -10.39
N ILE A 31 16.71 -15.02 -10.73
CA ILE A 31 15.95 -15.64 -11.85
C ILE A 31 14.42 -15.48 -11.66
N SER A 32 13.94 -15.48 -10.41
CA SER A 32 12.53 -15.22 -10.09
C SER A 32 12.04 -13.79 -10.43
N THR A 33 12.93 -12.88 -10.82
CA THR A 33 12.58 -11.51 -11.27
C THR A 33 12.40 -11.43 -12.78
N LEU A 34 12.76 -12.47 -13.53
CA LEU A 34 12.50 -12.57 -14.97
C LEU A 34 11.01 -12.86 -15.26
N HIS A 35 10.39 -13.71 -14.44
CA HIS A 35 8.97 -14.02 -14.50
C HIS A 35 8.19 -13.33 -13.38
N ILE A 36 8.12 -12.00 -13.46
CA ILE A 36 7.18 -11.25 -12.62
C ILE A 36 5.82 -11.26 -13.33
N TRP A 37 4.82 -11.88 -12.71
CA TRP A 37 3.43 -11.77 -13.18
C TRP A 37 3.04 -10.29 -13.22
N TRP A 38 2.48 -9.85 -14.34
CA TRP A 38 2.03 -8.49 -14.67
C TRP A 38 1.12 -7.77 -13.66
N ALA A 39 0.77 -8.37 -12.51
CA ALA A 39 -0.12 -7.77 -11.52
C ALA A 39 0.32 -8.01 -10.07
N ARG A 40 1.57 -7.69 -9.71
CA ARG A 40 1.96 -7.63 -8.28
C ARG A 40 1.25 -6.46 -7.60
N ARG A 41 0.15 -6.75 -6.89
CA ARG A 41 -0.59 -5.81 -6.05
C ARG A 41 0.28 -5.42 -4.85
N PRO A 42 0.54 -4.12 -4.61
CA PRO A 42 1.34 -3.69 -3.46
C PRO A 42 0.60 -3.96 -2.14
N LEU A 43 1.26 -4.65 -1.22
CA LEU A 43 0.71 -5.03 0.07
C LEU A 43 0.67 -3.82 1.02
N ALA A 44 1.66 -2.93 0.95
CA ALA A 44 1.67 -1.69 1.73
C ALA A 44 0.40 -0.87 1.53
N SER A 45 -0.03 -0.66 0.27
CA SER A 45 -1.27 0.04 -0.03
C SER A 45 -2.49 -0.69 0.55
N SER A 46 -2.62 -2.01 0.33
CA SER A 46 -3.75 -2.79 0.86
C SER A 46 -3.85 -2.74 2.38
N ARG A 47 -2.72 -2.88 3.08
CA ARG A 47 -2.67 -2.83 4.55
C ARG A 47 -2.97 -1.44 5.09
N ALA A 48 -2.38 -0.40 4.50
CA ALA A 48 -2.59 0.98 4.93
C ALA A 48 -4.06 1.41 4.74
N THR A 49 -4.67 1.09 3.60
CA THR A 49 -6.09 1.37 3.35
C THR A 49 -6.99 0.64 4.35
N SER A 50 -6.72 -0.64 4.62
CA SER A 50 -7.53 -1.42 5.57
C SER A 50 -7.43 -0.85 6.98
N TYR A 51 -6.23 -0.48 7.42
CA TYR A 51 -6.02 0.14 8.73
C TYR A 51 -6.73 1.49 8.85
N ALA A 52 -6.56 2.37 7.86
CA ALA A 52 -7.18 3.69 7.84
C ALA A 52 -8.72 3.65 7.87
N ALA A 53 -9.32 2.58 7.35
CA ALA A 53 -10.77 2.37 7.38
C ALA A 53 -11.30 1.88 8.73
N LEU A 54 -10.44 1.37 9.62
CA LEU A 54 -10.83 0.76 10.89
C LEU A 54 -10.58 1.65 12.11
N ILE A 55 -9.73 2.67 11.99
CA ILE A 55 -9.42 3.59 13.09
C ILE A 55 -10.32 4.84 13.05
N PRO A 56 -10.62 5.45 14.21
CA PRO A 56 -11.30 6.74 14.26
C PRO A 56 -10.45 7.85 13.62
N ALA A 57 -11.11 8.88 13.11
CA ALA A 57 -10.47 10.07 12.53
C ALA A 57 -9.73 10.92 13.57
#